data_AF-A0A1Q8STC4-F1
#
_entry.id   AF-A0A1Q8STC4-F1
#
_cell.length_a   1.000
_cell.length_b   1.000
_cell.length_c   1.000
_cell.angle_alpha   90.00
_cell.angle_beta   90.00
_cell.angle_gamma   90.00
#
_symmetry.space_group_name_H-M   'P 1'
#
loop_
_entity.id
_entity.type
_entity.pdbx_description
1 polymer ?
#
loop_
_entity_poly.entity_id
_entity_poly.type
_entity_poly.pdbx_seq_one_letter_code
_entity_poly.pdbx_strand_id
1 'polypeptide(L)'
;MLIGAALATITLTGCATTRAPGLGTALDAATTAYALDHGYSEANPLLSSIGDPYLTALAAVGVKQGIKYSLHEYGGLSEDCAHYGVETAGMAAGGWNLAVLAGAATGPGLIVGLLFGTGYWMWADGEEACR
;
A
#
# COMPACT_ATOMS: atom_id res chain seq x y z
N MET A 1 -21.54 -21.61 16.62
CA MET A 1 -20.22 -21.41 15.97
C MET A 1 -20.11 -20.08 15.22
N LEU A 2 -21.09 -19.66 14.41
CA LEU A 2 -21.04 -18.40 13.65
C LEU A 2 -20.93 -17.13 14.51
N ILE A 3 -21.65 -17.06 15.65
CA ILE A 3 -21.62 -15.88 16.53
C ILE A 3 -20.25 -15.70 17.20
N GLY A 4 -19.59 -16.79 17.58
CA GLY A 4 -18.24 -16.73 18.19
C GLY A 4 -17.16 -16.31 17.20
N ALA A 5 -17.26 -16.73 15.94
CA ALA A 5 -16.34 -16.30 14.87
C ALA A 5 -16.55 -14.82 14.52
N ALA A 6 -17.81 -14.37 14.42
CA ALA A 6 -18.15 -12.97 14.18
C ALA A 6 -17.67 -12.04 15.31
N LEU A 7 -17.85 -12.47 16.56
CA LEU A 7 -17.39 -11.73 17.74
C LEU A 7 -15.85 -11.68 17.79
N ALA A 8 -15.17 -12.79 17.48
CA ALA A 8 -13.71 -12.84 17.39
C ALA A 8 -13.17 -11.91 16.30
N THR A 9 -13.81 -11.85 15.12
CA THR A 9 -13.45 -10.89 14.06
C THR A 9 -13.68 -9.44 14.49
N ILE A 10 -14.76 -9.13 15.22
CA ILE A 10 -15.05 -7.77 15.72
C ILE A 10 -14.08 -7.37 16.84
N THR A 11 -13.60 -8.32 17.65
CA THR A 11 -12.58 -8.05 18.68
C THR A 11 -11.16 -7.99 18.13
N LEU A 12 -10.92 -8.54 16.93
CA LEU A 12 -9.64 -8.44 16.20
C LEU A 12 -9.58 -7.19 15.32
N THR A 13 -10.73 -6.59 14.96
CA THR A 13 -10.78 -5.27 14.34
C THR A 13 -10.53 -4.22 15.41
N GLY A 14 -9.26 -3.91 15.66
CA GLY A 14 -8.92 -2.67 16.35
C GLY A 14 -9.58 -1.50 15.61
N CYS A 15 -10.54 -0.83 16.24
CA CYS A 15 -11.25 0.34 15.73
C CYS A 15 -10.34 1.58 15.74
N ALA A 16 -9.17 1.48 15.13
CA ALA A 16 -8.26 2.60 14.93
C ALA A 16 -8.28 2.97 13.45
N THR A 17 -9.30 3.68 12.98
CA THR A 17 -9.22 4.32 11.66
C THR A 17 -9.95 5.65 11.61
N THR A 18 -9.31 6.66 11.03
CA THR A 18 -9.96 7.71 10.26
C THR A 18 -10.32 7.18 8.85
N ARG A 19 -9.46 6.34 8.23
CA ARG A 19 -9.76 5.62 6.97
C ARG A 19 -8.99 4.31 6.79
N ALA A 20 -9.61 3.32 6.15
CA ALA A 20 -9.03 2.00 5.88
C ALA A 20 -7.93 2.03 4.78
N PRO A 21 -7.09 0.96 4.67
CA PRO A 21 -6.26 0.72 3.48
C PRO A 21 -7.09 0.73 2.20
N GLY A 22 -6.62 1.46 1.18
CA GLY A 22 -7.27 1.54 -0.13
C GLY A 22 -6.66 0.57 -1.15
N LEU A 23 -7.00 0.79 -2.42
CA LEU A 23 -6.64 -0.09 -3.53
C LEU A 23 -5.13 -0.14 -3.78
N GLY A 24 -4.42 0.98 -3.68
CA GLY A 24 -2.98 1.03 -3.91
C GLY A 24 -2.21 0.33 -2.79
N THR A 25 -2.62 0.52 -1.55
CA THR A 25 -2.06 -0.19 -0.40
C THR A 25 -2.27 -1.71 -0.54
N ALA A 26 -3.47 -2.12 -0.96
CA ALA A 26 -3.79 -3.53 -1.15
C ALA A 26 -2.99 -4.14 -2.31
N LEU A 27 -2.87 -3.45 -3.45
CA LEU A 27 -2.11 -3.93 -4.60
C LEU A 27 -0.63 -4.09 -4.25
N ASP A 28 -0.02 -3.06 -3.66
CA ASP A 28 1.39 -3.13 -3.24
C ASP A 28 1.61 -4.29 -2.27
N ALA A 29 0.82 -4.39 -1.20
CA ALA A 29 0.98 -5.46 -0.22
C ALA A 29 0.80 -6.86 -0.82
N ALA A 30 -0.20 -7.06 -1.70
CA ALA A 30 -0.44 -8.35 -2.33
C ALA A 30 0.70 -8.73 -3.29
N THR A 31 1.15 -7.79 -4.11
CA THR A 31 2.24 -8.03 -5.07
C THR A 31 3.59 -8.20 -4.38
N THR A 32 3.85 -7.50 -3.27
CA THR A 32 5.02 -7.70 -2.42
C THR A 32 5.02 -9.08 -1.77
N ALA A 33 3.91 -9.50 -1.14
CA ALA A 33 3.80 -10.84 -0.57
C ALA A 33 4.07 -11.91 -1.63
N TYR A 34 3.43 -11.78 -2.80
CA TYR A 34 3.60 -12.73 -3.90
C TYR A 34 5.04 -12.76 -4.40
N ALA A 35 5.66 -11.61 -4.65
CA ALA A 35 7.03 -11.54 -5.14
C ALA A 35 8.02 -12.17 -4.16
N LEU A 36 7.93 -11.84 -2.87
CA LEU A 36 8.84 -12.38 -1.87
C LEU A 36 8.66 -13.89 -1.68
N ASP A 37 7.43 -14.40 -1.73
CA ASP A 37 7.14 -15.84 -1.67
C ASP A 37 7.73 -16.60 -2.88
N HIS A 38 7.98 -15.91 -3.99
CA HIS A 38 8.58 -16.47 -5.22
C HIS A 38 10.08 -16.18 -5.36
N GLY A 39 10.75 -15.76 -4.28
CA GLY A 39 12.22 -15.63 -4.24
C GLY A 39 12.75 -14.30 -4.80
N TYR A 40 11.88 -13.30 -4.99
CA TYR A 40 12.33 -11.93 -5.25
C TYR A 40 12.85 -11.28 -3.95
N SER A 41 13.58 -10.18 -4.09
CA SER A 41 14.12 -9.41 -2.97
C SER A 41 13.33 -8.12 -2.76
N GLU A 42 13.05 -7.79 -1.50
CA GLU A 42 12.46 -6.51 -1.09
C GLU A 42 13.46 -5.37 -1.33
N ALA A 43 13.04 -4.36 -2.10
CA ALA A 43 13.89 -3.22 -2.44
C ALA A 43 13.87 -2.12 -1.37
N ASN A 44 12.82 -2.07 -0.54
CA ASN A 44 12.69 -1.08 0.52
C ASN A 44 13.60 -1.43 1.71
N PRO A 45 14.60 -0.60 2.05
CA PRO A 45 15.53 -0.87 3.15
C PRO A 45 14.86 -0.99 4.52
N LEU A 46 13.68 -0.40 4.71
CA LEU A 46 12.92 -0.49 5.96
C LEU A 46 12.23 -1.84 6.13
N LEU A 47 11.97 -2.53 5.02
CA LEU A 47 11.19 -3.76 4.96
C LEU A 47 12.07 -4.98 4.66
N SER A 48 13.23 -4.78 4.03
CA SER A 48 14.11 -5.84 3.54
C SER A 48 14.69 -6.75 4.62
N SER A 49 14.73 -6.31 5.88
CA SER A 49 15.23 -7.10 7.01
C SER A 49 14.20 -8.04 7.63
N ILE A 50 12.91 -7.92 7.26
CA ILE A 50 11.83 -8.74 7.83
C ILE A 50 11.94 -10.20 7.37
N GLY A 51 12.28 -10.41 6.10
CA GLY A 51 12.57 -11.74 5.52
C GLY A 51 11.34 -12.63 5.28
N ASP A 52 10.27 -12.50 6.07
CA ASP A 52 9.01 -13.21 5.86
C ASP A 52 8.11 -12.44 4.87
N PRO A 53 7.61 -13.08 3.78
CA PRO A 53 6.80 -12.42 2.75
C PRO A 53 5.55 -11.73 3.29
N TYR A 54 4.81 -12.40 4.17
CA TYR A 54 3.51 -11.92 4.64
C TYR A 54 3.63 -10.86 5.73
N LEU A 55 4.61 -11.00 6.62
CA LEU A 55 4.96 -9.97 7.59
C LEU A 55 5.50 -8.72 6.90
N THR A 56 6.27 -8.89 5.82
CA THR A 56 6.78 -7.75 5.02
C THR A 56 5.62 -6.99 4.37
N ALA A 57 4.67 -7.70 3.77
CA ALA A 57 3.47 -7.10 3.20
C ALA A 57 2.60 -6.41 4.27
N LEU A 58 2.42 -7.03 5.44
CA LEU A 58 1.69 -6.42 6.55
C LEU A 58 2.40 -5.17 7.08
N ALA A 59 3.73 -5.20 7.19
CA ALA A 59 4.53 -4.04 7.55
C ALA A 59 4.39 -2.92 6.51
N ALA A 60 4.34 -3.25 5.21
CA ALA A 60 4.10 -2.28 4.15
C ALA A 60 2.72 -1.62 4.26
N VAL A 61 1.68 -2.35 4.72
CA VAL A 61 0.37 -1.75 5.05
C VAL A 61 0.50 -0.82 6.24
N GLY A 62 1.13 -1.28 7.33
CA GLY A 62 1.33 -0.50 8.56
C GLY A 62 2.09 0.80 8.32
N VAL A 63 3.18 0.75 7.54
CA VAL A 63 3.97 1.93 7.14
C VAL A 63 3.11 2.94 6.39
N LYS A 64 2.31 2.50 5.42
CA LYS A 64 1.42 3.41 4.67
C LYS A 64 0.36 4.03 5.57
N GLN A 65 -0.24 3.29 6.49
CA GLN A 65 -1.19 3.86 7.46
C GLN A 65 -0.52 4.86 8.40
N GLY A 66 0.70 4.56 8.88
CA GLY A 66 1.51 5.48 9.67
C GLY A 66 1.84 6.77 8.91
N ILE A 67 2.16 6.67 7.61
CA ILE A 67 2.40 7.83 6.75
C ILE A 67 1.11 8.65 6.58
N LYS A 68 -0.04 8.02 6.29
CA LYS A 68 -1.33 8.74 6.19
C LYS A 68 -1.64 9.53 7.46
N TYR A 69 -1.53 8.87 8.61
CA TYR A 69 -1.72 9.51 9.91
C TYR A 69 -0.75 10.68 10.10
N SER A 70 0.54 10.47 9.80
CA SER A 70 1.56 11.51 10.00
C SER A 70 1.35 12.71 9.08
N LEU A 71 0.97 12.47 7.82
CA LEU A 71 0.67 13.53 6.85
C LEU A 71 -0.56 14.35 7.25
N HIS A 72 -1.59 13.71 7.81
CA HIS A 72 -2.77 14.40 8.29
C HIS A 72 -2.49 15.16 9.59
N GLU A 73 -2.04 14.45 10.63
CA GLU A 73 -1.90 14.99 11.99
C GLU A 73 -0.74 15.99 12.11
N TYR A 74 0.40 15.70 11.46
CA TYR A 74 1.61 16.52 11.59
C TYR A 74 1.95 17.29 10.31
N GLY A 75 1.51 16.79 9.15
CA GLY A 75 1.73 17.44 7.85
C GLY A 75 0.68 18.49 7.49
N GLY A 76 -0.44 18.55 8.22
CA GLY A 76 -1.51 19.52 7.98
C GLY A 76 -2.32 19.26 6.70
N LEU A 77 -2.17 18.09 6.08
CA LEU A 77 -2.96 17.72 4.91
C LEU A 77 -4.39 17.33 5.33
N SER A 78 -5.35 17.57 4.44
CA SER A 78 -6.68 16.99 4.59
C SER A 78 -6.57 15.45 4.63
N GLU A 79 -7.50 14.80 5.32
CA GLU A 79 -7.54 13.35 5.39
C GLU A 79 -7.64 12.72 3.99
N ASP A 80 -8.42 13.35 3.10
CA ASP A 80 -8.54 12.96 1.69
C ASP A 80 -7.20 13.07 0.96
N CYS A 81 -6.52 14.21 1.04
CA CYS A 81 -5.24 14.41 0.36
C CYS A 81 -4.17 13.42 0.85
N ALA A 82 -4.07 13.22 2.17
CA ALA A 82 -3.16 12.24 2.74
C ALA A 82 -3.50 10.81 2.30
N HIS A 83 -4.79 10.47 2.24
CA HIS A 83 -5.25 9.16 1.79
C HIS A 83 -4.91 8.91 0.32
N TYR A 84 -5.36 9.77 -0.60
CA TYR A 84 -5.18 9.57 -2.03
C TYR A 84 -3.72 9.69 -2.46
N GLY A 85 -2.92 10.55 -1.80
CA GLY A 85 -1.49 10.62 -2.02
C GLY A 85 -0.78 9.30 -1.69
N VAL A 86 -1.06 8.71 -0.52
CA VAL A 86 -0.46 7.43 -0.12
C VAL A 86 -0.97 6.27 -0.96
N GLU A 87 -2.27 6.24 -1.32
CA GLU A 87 -2.81 5.20 -2.21
C GLU A 87 -2.23 5.29 -3.62
N THR A 88 -1.95 6.49 -4.12
CA THR A 88 -1.27 6.70 -5.41
C THR A 88 0.15 6.13 -5.39
N ALA A 89 0.90 6.39 -4.32
CA ALA A 89 2.24 5.81 -4.14
C ALA A 89 2.17 4.28 -4.03
N GLY A 90 1.19 3.74 -3.31
CA GLY A 90 0.93 2.30 -3.25
C GLY A 90 0.61 1.71 -4.62
N MET A 91 -0.22 2.38 -5.41
CA MET A 91 -0.56 1.92 -6.76
C MET A 91 0.66 1.93 -7.69
N ALA A 92 1.55 2.92 -7.55
CA ALA A 92 2.80 2.94 -8.27
C ALA A 92 3.75 1.80 -7.87
N ALA A 93 3.89 1.54 -6.57
CA ALA A 93 4.70 0.43 -6.07
C ALA A 93 4.16 -0.93 -6.55
N GLY A 94 2.84 -1.15 -6.45
CA GLY A 94 2.19 -2.35 -6.97
C GLY A 94 2.35 -2.52 -8.49
N GLY A 95 2.26 -1.43 -9.25
CA GLY A 95 2.52 -1.45 -10.71
C GLY A 95 3.97 -1.83 -11.05
N TRP A 96 4.94 -1.33 -10.27
CA TRP A 96 6.35 -1.74 -10.42
C TRP A 96 6.51 -3.22 -10.08
N ASN A 97 5.95 -3.71 -8.96
CA ASN A 97 6.02 -5.12 -8.60
C ASN A 97 5.46 -6.01 -9.71
N LEU A 98 4.29 -5.68 -10.26
CA LEU A 98 3.70 -6.41 -11.40
C LEU A 98 4.62 -6.45 -12.62
N ALA A 99 5.27 -5.33 -12.94
CA ALA A 99 6.21 -5.29 -14.07
C ALA A 99 7.42 -6.20 -13.83
N VAL A 100 8.00 -6.17 -12.63
CA VAL A 100 9.13 -7.04 -12.27
C VAL A 100 8.73 -8.52 -12.25
N LEU A 101 7.54 -8.83 -11.74
CA LEU A 101 6.95 -10.16 -11.78
C LEU A 101 6.72 -10.65 -13.23
N ALA A 102 6.37 -9.74 -14.14
CA ALA A 102 6.25 -10.03 -15.58
C ALA A 102 7.61 -10.15 -16.30
N GLY A 103 8.73 -10.05 -15.58
CA GLY A 103 10.09 -10.19 -16.12
C GLY A 103 10.70 -8.89 -16.63
N ALA A 104 10.10 -7.72 -16.35
CA ALA A 104 10.71 -6.44 -16.67
C ALA A 104 11.95 -6.19 -15.79
N ALA A 105 12.98 -5.59 -16.37
CA ALA A 105 14.07 -5.04 -15.59
C ALA A 105 13.58 -3.89 -14.69
N THR A 106 14.33 -3.60 -13.62
CA THR A 106 13.98 -2.59 -12.61
C THR A 106 13.68 -1.21 -13.20
N GLY A 107 14.49 -0.76 -14.17
CA GLY A 107 14.31 0.53 -14.84
C GLY A 107 12.97 0.66 -15.58
N PRO A 108 12.64 -0.24 -16.51
CA PRO A 108 11.30 -0.31 -17.11
C PRO A 108 10.17 -0.50 -16.09
N GLY A 109 10.41 -1.24 -15.01
CA GLY A 109 9.43 -1.43 -13.93
C GLY A 109 9.01 -0.13 -13.26
N LEU A 110 9.96 0.80 -13.05
CA LEU A 110 9.66 2.15 -12.53
C LEU A 110 8.71 2.93 -13.44
N ILE A 111 8.84 2.80 -14.76
CA ILE A 111 7.97 3.48 -15.72
C ILE A 111 6.54 2.93 -15.59
N VAL A 112 6.38 1.61 -15.51
CA VAL A 112 5.06 0.99 -15.29
C VAL A 112 4.47 1.43 -13.97
N GLY A 113 5.26 1.47 -12.90
CA GLY A 113 4.83 1.99 -11.61
C GLY A 113 4.33 3.43 -11.71
N LEU A 114 5.08 4.33 -12.35
CA LEU A 114 4.64 5.71 -12.56
C LEU A 114 3.32 5.78 -13.33
N LEU A 115 3.13 4.98 -14.38
CA LEU A 115 1.88 4.94 -15.13
C LEU A 115 0.69 4.50 -14.27
N PHE A 116 0.86 3.48 -13.43
CA PHE A 116 -0.16 3.02 -12.49
C PHE A 116 -0.50 4.09 -11.44
N GLY A 117 0.52 4.74 -10.87
CA GLY A 117 0.34 5.85 -9.94
C GLY A 117 -0.40 7.03 -10.57
N THR A 118 0.10 7.55 -11.69
CA THR A 118 -0.54 8.68 -12.39
C THR A 118 -1.95 8.34 -12.86
N GLY A 119 -2.16 7.14 -13.39
CA GLY A 119 -3.49 6.67 -13.79
C GLY A 119 -4.47 6.62 -12.62
N TYR A 120 -4.01 6.15 -11.45
CA TYR A 120 -4.82 6.15 -10.24
C TYR A 120 -5.10 7.55 -9.71
N TRP A 121 -4.11 8.45 -9.71
CA TRP A 121 -4.29 9.83 -9.29
C TRP A 121 -5.36 10.55 -10.12
N MET A 122 -5.34 10.35 -11.44
CA MET A 122 -6.34 10.89 -12.36
C MET A 122 -7.71 10.24 -12.17
N TRP A 123 -7.75 8.92 -11.93
CA TRP A 123 -9.01 8.19 -11.74
C TRP A 123 -9.70 8.51 -10.41
N ALA A 124 -8.92 8.77 -9.37
CA ALA A 124 -9.41 9.04 -8.03
C ALA A 124 -9.63 10.54 -7.74
N ASP A 125 -9.54 11.39 -8.77
CA ASP A 125 -9.64 12.86 -8.66
C ASP A 125 -8.71 13.44 -7.58
N GLY A 126 -7.47 12.94 -7.49
CA GLY A 126 -6.54 13.28 -6.43
C GLY A 126 -6.21 14.77 -6.33
N GLU A 127 -6.27 15.50 -7.45
CA GLU A 127 -6.11 16.96 -7.45
C GLU A 127 -7.22 17.67 -6.65
N GLU A 128 -8.45 17.19 -6.73
CA GLU A 128 -9.57 17.77 -6.00
C GLU A 128 -9.47 17.45 -4.51
N ALA A 129 -9.00 16.26 -4.17
CA ALA A 129 -8.76 15.85 -2.79
C ALA A 129 -7.70 16.70 -2.06
N CYS A 130 -6.78 17.32 -2.80
CA CYS A 130 -5.67 18.12 -2.29
C CYS A 130 -5.80 19.64 -2.50
N ARG A 131 -6.96 20.12 -2.97
CA ARG A 131 -7.29 21.56 -3.01
C ARG A 131 -7.80 22.07 -1.67
#